data_AF-A0A922YRN4-F1
#
_entry.id   AF-A0A922YRN4-F1
#
_cell.length_a   1.000
_cell.length_b   1.000
_cell.length_c   1.000
_cell.angle_alpha   90.00
_cell.angle_beta   90.00
_cell.angle_gamma   90.00
#
_symmetry.space_group_name_H-M   'P 1'
#
loop_
_entity.id
_entity.type
_entity.pdbx_description
1 polymer ?
#
loop_
_entity_poly.entity_id
_entity_poly.type
_entity_poly.pdbx_seq_one_letter_code
_entity_poly.pdbx_strand_id
1 'polypeptide(L)'
;LAGMFLVLCGLVPKLGAIVATMPVTVLGGGAIIMFGMVAAAGLSMLTEVKWTRRNMVIFATALSVGLGLQLAPDALQHLPDTLKIIMTSGLLPAAAISIILNLLLPEQVD
;
A
#
# COMPACT_ATOMS: atom_id res chain seq x y z
N LEU A 1 26.50 -5.66 -7.10
CA LEU A 1 27.24 -4.49 -7.63
C LEU A 1 26.54 -3.17 -7.28
N ALA A 2 25.27 -2.96 -7.66
CA ALA A 2 24.52 -1.73 -7.33
C ALA A 2 24.43 -1.42 -5.82
N GLY A 3 24.20 -2.43 -4.96
CA GLY A 3 24.18 -2.25 -3.51
C GLY A 3 25.52 -1.75 -2.94
N MET A 4 26.65 -2.27 -3.45
CA MET A 4 27.98 -1.83 -3.04
C MET A 4 28.27 -0.39 -3.48
N PHE A 5 27.80 -0.01 -4.67
CA PHE A 5 27.87 1.36 -5.16
C PHE A 5 27.05 2.33 -4.31
N LEU A 6 25.83 1.95 -3.89
CA LEU A 6 25.00 2.77 -2.99
C LEU A 6 25.66 2.96 -1.62
N VAL A 7 26.31 1.92 -1.09
CA VAL A 7 27.08 2.02 0.17
C VAL A 7 28.25 2.99 0.03
N LEU A 8 29.02 2.91 -1.06
CA LEU A 8 30.13 3.83 -1.32
C LEU A 8 29.63 5.28 -1.50
N CYS A 9 28.57 5.50 -2.28
CA CYS A 9 27.96 6.82 -2.47
C CYS A 9 27.38 7.39 -1.16
N GLY A 10 26.81 6.55 -0.30
CA GLY A 10 26.30 6.97 1.01
C GLY A 10 27.40 7.42 1.98
N LEU A 11 28.62 6.87 1.85
CA LEU A 11 29.77 7.27 2.66
C LEU A 11 30.41 8.59 2.19
N VAL A 12 30.12 9.04 0.96
CA VAL A 12 30.67 10.29 0.41
C VAL A 12 29.82 11.50 0.86
N PRO A 13 30.32 12.35 1.79
CA PRO A 13 29.53 13.46 2.35
C PRO A 13 29.17 14.54 1.32
N LYS A 14 29.93 14.65 0.22
CA LYS A 14 29.62 15.58 -0.88
C LYS A 14 28.30 15.27 -1.56
N LEU A 15 27.97 13.98 -1.72
CA LEU A 15 26.69 13.57 -2.33
C LEU A 15 25.52 13.85 -1.38
N GLY A 16 25.69 13.59 -0.09
CA GLY A 16 24.70 13.93 0.93
C GLY A 16 24.40 15.43 1.01
N ALA A 17 25.43 16.28 0.89
CA ALA A 17 25.26 17.74 0.87
C ALA A 17 24.42 18.22 -0.32
N ILE A 18 24.65 17.66 -1.52
CA ILE A 18 23.88 18.01 -2.71
C ILE A 18 22.40 17.64 -2.52
N VAL A 19 22.12 16.43 -2.03
CA VAL A 19 20.74 15.98 -1.78
C VAL A 19 20.07 16.84 -0.71
N ALA A 20 20.80 17.23 0.35
CA ALA A 20 20.27 18.08 1.42
C ALA A 20 19.95 19.52 0.95
N THR A 21 20.63 20.02 -0.07
CA THR A 21 20.34 21.34 -0.67
C THR A 21 19.19 21.31 -1.68
N MET A 22 18.64 20.14 -2.02
CA MET A 22 17.54 20.06 -2.99
C MET A 22 16.26 20.71 -2.44
N PRO A 23 15.57 21.56 -3.22
CA PRO A 23 14.29 22.12 -2.82
C PRO A 23 13.24 21.03 -2.60
N VAL A 24 12.40 21.22 -1.58
CA VAL A 24 11.28 20.32 -1.25
C VAL A 24 10.33 20.11 -2.43
N THR A 25 10.20 21.09 -3.33
CA THR A 25 9.37 21.01 -4.53
C THR A 25 9.86 19.94 -5.52
N VAL A 26 11.18 19.71 -5.61
CA VAL A 26 11.77 18.69 -6.49
C VAL A 26 11.65 17.31 -5.87
N LEU A 27 11.93 17.19 -4.57
CA LEU A 27 11.76 15.94 -3.82
C LEU A 27 10.29 15.51 -3.80
N GLY A 28 9.37 16.46 -3.64
CA GLY A 28 7.93 16.23 -3.72
C GLY A 28 7.50 15.78 -5.11
N GLY A 29 8.01 16.39 -6.19
CA GLY A 29 7.76 15.93 -7.56
C GLY A 29 8.22 14.50 -7.80
N GLY A 30 9.41 14.14 -7.29
CA GLY A 30 9.90 12.76 -7.32
C GLY A 30 9.00 11.79 -6.56
N ALA A 31 8.57 12.16 -5.35
CA ALA A 31 7.66 11.35 -4.54
C ALA A 31 6.31 11.13 -5.25
N ILE A 32 5.73 12.16 -5.88
CA ILE A 32 4.47 12.05 -6.63
C ILE A 32 4.61 11.03 -7.77
N ILE A 33 5.71 11.06 -8.51
CA ILE A 33 5.97 10.09 -9.58
C ILE A 33 6.11 8.67 -9.00
N MET A 34 6.84 8.50 -7.89
CA MET A 34 7.00 7.20 -7.25
C MET A 34 5.65 6.63 -6.77
N PHE A 35 4.85 7.43 -6.06
CA PHE A 35 3.52 6.99 -5.62
C PHE A 35 2.56 6.75 -6.79
N GLY A 36 2.62 7.56 -7.84
CA GLY A 36 1.84 7.37 -9.07
C GLY A 36 2.18 6.07 -9.80
N MET A 37 3.47 5.75 -9.90
CA MET A 37 3.95 4.49 -10.47
C MET A 37 3.52 3.28 -9.62
N VAL A 38 3.58 3.39 -8.29
CA VAL A 38 3.10 2.33 -7.39
C VAL A 38 1.59 2.11 -7.55
N ALA A 39 0.80 3.19 -7.64
CA ALA A 39 -0.65 3.09 -7.88
C ALA A 39 -0.96 2.47 -9.26
N ALA A 40 -0.24 2.89 -10.30
CA ALA A 40 -0.39 2.33 -11.65
C ALA A 40 -0.02 0.85 -11.71
N ALA A 41 1.06 0.44 -11.04
CA ALA A 41 1.44 -0.97 -10.92
C ALA A 41 0.36 -1.80 -10.20
N GLY A 42 -0.25 -1.24 -9.14
CA GLY A 42 -1.41 -1.82 -8.47
C GLY A 42 -2.59 -2.05 -9.40
N LEU A 43 -2.96 -1.05 -10.20
CA LEU A 43 -4.02 -1.16 -11.20
C LEU A 43 -3.67 -2.19 -12.28
N SER A 44 -2.42 -2.22 -12.74
CA SER A 44 -1.95 -3.20 -13.73
C SER A 44 -2.13 -4.63 -13.22
N MET A 45 -1.78 -4.91 -11.96
CA MET A 45 -1.99 -6.23 -11.36
C MET A 45 -3.48 -6.64 -11.34
N LEU A 46 -4.41 -5.69 -11.15
CA LEU A 46 -5.84 -5.97 -11.20
C LEU A 46 -6.35 -6.32 -12.60
N THR A 47 -5.66 -5.89 -13.66
CA THR A 47 -6.06 -6.23 -15.05
C THR A 47 -5.78 -7.68 -15.41
N GLU A 48 -4.83 -8.33 -14.73
CA GLU A 48 -4.49 -9.75 -14.95
C GLU A 48 -5.49 -10.71 -14.28
N VAL A 49 -6.34 -10.20 -13.38
CA VAL A 49 -7.31 -11.00 -12.64
C VAL A 49 -8.58 -11.25 -13.47
N LYS A 50 -9.08 -12.49 -13.46
CA LYS A 50 -10.38 -12.83 -14.03
C LYS A 50 -11.49 -12.25 -13.16
N TRP A 51 -12.25 -11.29 -13.69
CA TRP A 51 -13.38 -10.68 -12.99
C TRP A 51 -14.60 -11.60 -13.00
N THR A 52 -14.73 -12.41 -11.96
CA THR A 52 -15.92 -13.21 -11.64
C THR A 52 -16.74 -12.53 -10.55
N ARG A 53 -18.00 -12.93 -10.35
CA ARG A 53 -18.85 -12.41 -9.27
C ARG A 53 -18.18 -12.56 -7.89
N ARG A 54 -17.50 -13.69 -7.65
CA ARG A 54 -16.69 -13.94 -6.45
C ARG A 54 -15.58 -12.90 -6.29
N ASN A 55 -14.74 -12.72 -7.31
CA ASN A 55 -13.61 -11.81 -7.24
C ASN A 55 -14.04 -10.34 -7.10
N MET A 56 -15.16 -9.96 -7.73
CA MET A 56 -15.76 -8.63 -7.55
C MET A 56 -16.22 -8.39 -6.12
N VAL A 57 -16.86 -9.37 -5.46
CA VAL A 57 -17.30 -9.24 -4.06
C VAL A 57 -16.10 -9.16 -3.12
N ILE A 58 -15.07 -10.00 -3.32
CA ILE A 58 -13.84 -9.95 -2.53
C ILE A 58 -13.15 -8.58 -2.67
N PHE A 59 -13.01 -8.09 -3.89
CA PHE A 59 -12.41 -6.78 -4.15
C PHE A 59 -13.23 -5.64 -3.53
N ALA A 60 -14.55 -5.61 -3.75
CA ALA A 60 -15.42 -4.54 -3.24
C ALA A 60 -15.46 -4.49 -1.71
N THR A 61 -15.54 -5.65 -1.05
CA THR A 61 -15.56 -5.72 0.41
C THR A 61 -14.21 -5.36 1.01
N ALA A 62 -13.10 -5.90 0.49
CA ALA A 62 -11.76 -5.56 0.94
C ALA A 62 -11.46 -4.05 0.78
N LEU A 63 -11.85 -3.46 -0.36
CA LEU A 63 -11.65 -2.04 -0.63
C LEU A 63 -12.54 -1.16 0.26
N SER A 64 -13.82 -1.52 0.42
CA SER A 64 -14.77 -0.80 1.27
C SER A 64 -14.29 -0.76 2.72
N VAL A 65 -13.82 -1.90 3.24
CA VAL A 65 -13.36 -1.97 4.63
C VAL A 65 -12.00 -1.29 4.78
N GLY A 66 -11.06 -1.52 3.87
CA GLY A 66 -9.75 -0.85 3.87
C GLY A 66 -9.84 0.67 3.90
N LEU A 67 -10.62 1.24 2.97
CA LEU A 67 -10.84 2.69 2.91
C LEU A 67 -11.72 3.17 4.08
N GLY A 68 -12.73 2.40 4.48
CA GLY A 68 -13.63 2.75 5.59
C GLY A 68 -12.89 2.90 6.92
N LEU A 69 -11.99 1.97 7.25
CA LEU A 69 -11.16 2.05 8.46
C LEU A 69 -10.12 3.17 8.39
N GLN A 70 -9.60 3.47 7.21
CA GLN A 70 -8.68 4.60 7.00
C GLN A 70 -9.38 5.95 7.26
N LEU A 71 -10.66 6.08 6.88
CA LEU A 71 -11.46 7.29 7.02
C LEU A 71 -12.10 7.44 8.41
N ALA A 72 -12.35 6.33 9.12
CA ALA A 72 -12.97 6.31 10.44
C ALA A 72 -12.09 5.57 11.47
N PRO A 73 -10.95 6.15 11.89
CA PRO A 73 -10.05 5.53 12.86
C PRO A 73 -10.67 5.34 14.27
N ASP A 74 -11.76 6.08 14.56
CA ASP A 74 -12.53 5.96 15.81
C ASP A 74 -13.35 4.67 15.91
N ALA A 75 -13.59 3.98 14.79
CA ALA A 75 -14.25 2.67 14.80
C ALA A 75 -13.42 1.61 15.56
N LEU A 76 -12.12 1.85 15.75
CA LEU A 76 -11.19 0.95 16.45
C LEU A 76 -10.84 1.39 17.87
N GLN A 77 -11.60 2.31 18.45
CA GLN A 77 -11.35 2.86 19.79
C GLN A 77 -11.31 1.83 20.94
N HIS A 78 -11.82 0.62 20.73
CA HIS A 78 -11.83 -0.47 21.73
C HIS A 78 -10.63 -1.44 21.59
N LEU A 79 -9.75 -1.23 20.61
CA LEU A 79 -8.56 -2.07 20.40
C LEU A 79 -7.32 -1.46 21.08
N PRO A 80 -6.37 -2.29 21.54
CA PRO A 80 -5.11 -1.81 22.11
C PRO A 80 -4.33 -0.95 21.09
N ASP A 81 -3.66 0.10 21.57
CA ASP A 81 -3.03 1.14 20.75
C ASP A 81 -2.13 0.59 19.64
N THR A 82 -1.39 -0.48 19.91
CA THR A 82 -0.51 -1.13 18.93
C THR A 82 -1.30 -1.74 17.76
N LEU A 83 -2.44 -2.40 18.03
CA LEU A 83 -3.30 -2.93 16.97
C LEU A 83 -4.02 -1.80 16.22
N LYS A 84 -4.39 -0.73 16.93
CA LYS A 84 -5.05 0.43 16.33
C LYS A 84 -4.16 1.04 15.25
N ILE A 85 -2.89 1.32 15.54
CA ILE A 85 -1.95 1.91 14.56
C ILE A 85 -1.85 1.05 13.29
N ILE A 86 -1.69 -0.26 13.46
CA ILE A 86 -1.52 -1.20 12.34
C ILE A 86 -2.81 -1.30 11.51
N MET A 87 -3.98 -1.34 12.16
CA MET A 87 -5.27 -1.42 11.48
C MET A 87 -5.71 -0.08 10.86
N THR A 88 -5.29 1.06 11.42
CA THR A 88 -5.55 2.39 10.83
C THR A 88 -4.73 2.66 9.57
N SER A 89 -3.76 1.81 9.21
CA SER A 89 -3.02 1.92 7.94
C SER A 89 -3.85 1.56 6.70
N GLY A 90 -5.07 1.04 6.88
CA GLY A 90 -6.05 0.71 5.81
C GLY A 90 -5.68 -0.49 4.94
N LEU A 91 -4.40 -0.62 4.56
CA LEU A 91 -3.85 -1.69 3.73
C LEU A 91 -3.96 -3.06 4.42
N LEU A 92 -3.54 -3.13 5.68
CA LEU A 92 -3.47 -4.38 6.43
C LEU A 92 -4.85 -5.03 6.67
N PRO A 93 -5.89 -4.30 7.14
CA PRO A 93 -7.23 -4.88 7.25
C PRO A 93 -7.82 -5.23 5.88
N ALA A 94 -7.58 -4.44 4.83
CA ALA A 94 -8.04 -4.76 3.47
C ALA A 94 -7.44 -6.09 2.98
N ALA A 95 -6.13 -6.27 3.16
CA ALA A 95 -5.43 -7.49 2.78
C ALA A 95 -5.91 -8.70 3.60
N ALA A 96 -6.05 -8.53 4.93
CA ALA A 96 -6.55 -9.59 5.80
C ALA A 96 -7.94 -10.07 5.37
N ILE A 97 -8.87 -9.13 5.10
CA ILE A 97 -10.22 -9.46 4.65
C ILE A 97 -10.20 -10.11 3.27
N SER A 98 -9.40 -9.59 2.33
CA SER A 98 -9.26 -10.18 1.00
C SER A 98 -8.77 -11.64 1.07
N ILE A 99 -7.75 -11.92 1.90
CA ILE A 99 -7.21 -13.27 2.11
C ILE A 99 -8.26 -14.18 2.76
N ILE A 100 -8.89 -13.72 3.84
CA ILE A 100 -9.92 -14.49 4.56
C ILE A 100 -11.06 -14.83 3.60
N LEU A 101 -11.58 -13.85 2.86
CA LEU A 101 -12.71 -14.03 1.97
C LEU A 101 -12.34 -14.88 0.76
N ASN A 102 -11.11 -14.79 0.26
CA ASN A 102 -10.60 -15.70 -0.76
C ASN A 102 -10.53 -17.16 -0.27
N LEU A 103 -10.16 -17.40 0.99
CA LEU A 103 -10.19 -18.75 1.60
C LEU A 103 -11.62 -19.25 1.87
N LEU A 104 -12.50 -18.37 2.35
CA LEU A 104 -13.84 -18.74 2.81
C LEU A 104 -14.83 -18.93 1.65
N LEU A 105 -14.73 -18.14 0.59
CA LEU A 105 -15.64 -18.26 -0.55
C LEU A 105 -15.20 -19.42 -1.46
N PRO A 106 -16.05 -20.45 -1.64
CA PRO A 106 -15.77 -21.54 -2.56
C PRO A 106 -15.72 -21.04 -4.01
N GLU A 107 -14.90 -21.73 -4.83
CA GLU A 107 -14.65 -21.36 -6.23
C GLU A 107 -15.88 -21.53 -7.14
N GLN A 108 -16.89 -22.26 -6.67
CA GLN A 108 -18.15 -22.51 -7.35
C GLN A 108 -19.28 -21.77 -6.63
N VAL A 109 -19.70 -20.64 -7.20
CA VAL A 109 -21.09 -20.23 -7.14
C VAL A 109 -21.56 -20.39 -8.57
N ASP A 110 -22.47 -21.34 -8.82
CA ASP A 110 -23.08 -21.59 -10.13
C ASP A 110 -23.47 -20.29 -10.86
#